data_AF-A0A3C2BTE8-F1
#
_entry.id   AF-A0A3C2BTE8-F1
#
_cell.length_a   1.000
_cell.length_b   1.000
_cell.length_c   1.000
_cell.angle_alpha   90.00
_cell.angle_beta   90.00
_cell.angle_gamma   90.00
#
_symmetry.space_group_name_H-M   'P 1'
#
loop_
_entity.id
_entity.type
_entity.pdbx_description
1 polymer ?
#
loop_
_entity_poly.entity_id
_entity_poly.type
_entity_poly.pdbx_seq_one_letter_code
_entity_poly.pdbx_strand_id
1 'polypeptide(L)'
;NCETDFVAKADKFIQLADKVLAVAVESGAADLDTLLATEVDGKPLSEVVVEEGAILGEKVVVRKLSRIEGATVDAYLHKTSKDLPAQVGVLFAVDGEGEAADTAAHDVAVHIAAMSPNYLTREDVPSDLVESERRIAEETAKAEG
;
A
#
# COMPACT_ATOMS: atom_id res chain seq x y z
N ASN A 1 -10.25 -1.00 3.71
CA ASN A 1 -10.60 -2.44 3.70
C ASN A 1 -12.06 -2.61 4.04
N CYS A 2 -12.68 -3.60 3.40
CA CYS A 2 -14.03 -4.10 3.65
C CYS A 2 -13.95 -5.63 3.76
N GLU A 3 -15.07 -6.29 4.07
CA GLU A 3 -15.15 -7.73 4.33
C GLU A 3 -15.43 -8.53 3.05
N THR A 4 -16.22 -7.99 2.13
CA THR A 4 -16.65 -8.70 0.92
C THR A 4 -16.22 -8.01 -0.38
N ASP A 5 -16.09 -8.82 -1.42
CA ASP A 5 -15.78 -8.36 -2.78
C ASP A 5 -16.96 -7.62 -3.43
N PHE A 6 -18.20 -7.92 -3.01
CA PHE A 6 -19.41 -7.19 -3.37
C PHE A 6 -19.35 -5.73 -2.93
N VAL A 7 -18.94 -5.47 -1.68
CA VAL A 7 -18.76 -4.10 -1.19
C VAL A 7 -17.54 -3.44 -1.80
N ALA A 8 -16.43 -4.18 -1.99
CA ALA A 8 -15.21 -3.63 -2.57
C ALA A 8 -15.43 -2.96 -3.95
N LYS A 9 -16.33 -3.52 -4.77
CA LYS A 9 -16.66 -2.98 -6.10
C LYS A 9 -17.89 -2.06 -6.14
N ALA A 10 -18.53 -1.80 -5.01
CA ALA A 10 -19.68 -0.91 -4.95
C ALA A 10 -19.26 0.56 -5.06
N ASP A 11 -20.02 1.36 -5.83
CA ASP A 11 -19.70 2.78 -6.07
C ASP A 11 -19.51 3.59 -4.76
N LYS A 12 -20.35 3.32 -3.75
CA LYS A 12 -20.24 3.98 -2.44
C LYS A 12 -18.91 3.71 -1.74
N PHE A 13 -18.42 2.48 -1.81
CA PHE A 13 -17.14 2.13 -1.20
C PHE A 13 -15.98 2.79 -1.93
N ILE A 14 -16.03 2.83 -3.27
CA ILE A 14 -15.03 3.50 -4.09
C ILE A 14 -15.01 5.01 -3.77
N GLN A 15 -16.17 5.65 -3.70
CA GLN A 15 -16.28 7.07 -3.32
C GLN A 15 -15.74 7.36 -1.92
N LEU A 16 -16.00 6.49 -0.95
CA LEU A 16 -15.41 6.61 0.38
C LEU A 16 -13.89 6.49 0.34
N ALA A 17 -13.35 5.53 -0.41
CA ALA A 17 -11.90 5.35 -0.55
C ALA A 17 -11.24 6.58 -1.20
N ASP A 18 -11.85 7.13 -2.25
CA ASP A 18 -11.38 8.35 -2.92
C ASP A 18 -11.43 9.55 -1.97
N LYS A 19 -12.49 9.69 -1.18
CA LYS A 19 -12.62 10.75 -0.16
C LYS A 19 -11.52 10.63 0.90
N VAL A 20 -11.28 9.42 1.43
CA VAL A 20 -10.20 9.17 2.40
C VAL A 20 -8.83 9.53 1.80
N LEU A 21 -8.57 9.15 0.54
CA LEU A 21 -7.33 9.47 -0.15
C LEU A 21 -7.14 10.99 -0.33
N ALA A 22 -8.18 11.70 -0.75
CA ALA A 22 -8.15 13.15 -0.91
C ALA A 22 -7.81 13.84 0.42
N VAL A 23 -8.47 13.45 1.52
CA VAL A 23 -8.19 13.97 2.86
C VAL A 23 -6.75 13.67 3.29
N ALA A 24 -6.24 12.47 3.00
CA ALA A 24 -4.84 12.12 3.32
C ALA A 24 -3.82 12.97 2.54
N VAL A 25 -4.12 13.32 1.29
CA VAL A 25 -3.28 14.20 0.47
C VAL A 25 -3.33 15.63 1.01
N GLU A 26 -4.54 16.18 1.19
CA GLU A 26 -4.77 17.58 1.58
C GLU A 26 -4.30 17.90 3.00
N SER A 27 -4.53 17.00 3.96
CA SER A 27 -4.11 17.20 5.35
C SER A 27 -2.60 17.05 5.57
N GLY A 28 -1.90 16.39 4.64
CA GLY A 28 -0.50 16.04 4.82
C GLY A 28 -0.25 15.02 5.95
N ALA A 29 -1.28 14.30 6.41
CA ALA A 29 -1.13 13.31 7.48
C ALA A 29 -0.04 12.28 7.13
N ALA A 30 0.87 12.05 8.07
CA ALA A 30 1.99 11.13 7.91
C ALA A 30 1.74 9.75 8.56
N ASP A 31 0.70 9.65 9.39
CA ASP A 31 0.31 8.44 10.10
C ASP A 31 -1.21 8.29 10.14
N LEU A 32 -1.65 7.07 10.48
CA LEU A 32 -3.06 6.71 10.44
C LEU A 32 -3.89 7.42 11.52
N ASP A 33 -3.33 7.62 12.73
CA ASP A 33 -4.07 8.22 13.84
C ASP A 33 -4.36 9.70 13.54
N THR A 34 -3.36 10.41 13.02
CA THR A 34 -3.50 11.79 12.54
C THR A 34 -4.56 11.87 11.43
N LEU A 35 -4.51 10.97 10.44
CA LEU A 35 -5.50 10.96 9.35
C LEU A 35 -6.93 10.71 9.86
N LEU A 36 -7.11 9.75 10.76
CA LEU A 36 -8.43 9.38 11.29
C LEU A 36 -9.03 10.45 12.20
N ALA A 37 -8.19 11.32 12.77
CA ALA A 37 -8.61 12.47 13.57
C ALA A 37 -8.91 13.72 12.73
N THR A 38 -8.51 13.77 11.45
CA THR A 38 -8.78 14.92 10.57
C THR A 38 -10.28 15.19 10.47
N GLU A 39 -10.67 16.46 10.64
CA GLU A 39 -12.06 16.89 10.56
C GLU A 39 -12.55 16.93 9.11
N VAL A 40 -13.69 16.28 8.86
CA VAL A 40 -14.35 16.17 7.58
C VAL A 40 -15.84 16.37 7.82
N ASP A 41 -16.43 17.40 7.20
CA ASP A 41 -17.85 17.74 7.36
C ASP A 41 -18.28 17.91 8.85
N GLY A 42 -17.39 18.47 9.69
CA GLY A 42 -17.65 18.75 11.10
C GLY A 42 -17.48 17.57 12.06
N LYS A 43 -16.92 16.44 11.61
CA LYS A 43 -16.62 15.27 12.45
C LYS A 43 -15.27 14.63 12.08
N PRO A 44 -14.66 13.81 12.95
CA PRO A 44 -13.45 13.06 12.59
C PRO A 44 -13.68 12.11 11.40
N LEU A 45 -12.68 11.96 10.53
CA LEU A 45 -12.73 11.03 9.39
C LEU A 45 -13.05 9.59 9.83
N SER A 46 -12.58 9.18 11.00
CA SER A 46 -12.92 7.88 11.60
C SER A 46 -14.43 7.66 11.74
N GLU A 47 -15.19 8.69 12.14
CA GLU A 47 -16.65 8.59 12.26
C GLU A 47 -17.32 8.48 10.88
N VAL A 48 -16.84 9.25 9.89
CA VAL A 48 -17.33 9.16 8.50
C VAL A 48 -17.17 7.74 7.96
N VAL A 49 -16.01 7.12 8.19
CA VAL A 49 -15.73 5.74 7.73
C VAL A 49 -16.65 4.72 8.40
N VAL A 50 -16.92 4.88 9.71
CA VAL A 50 -17.83 4.00 10.45
C VAL A 50 -19.28 4.13 9.96
N GLU A 51 -19.75 5.36 9.73
CA GLU A 51 -21.09 5.62 9.23
C GLU A 51 -21.30 5.04 7.82
N GLU A 52 -20.36 5.25 6.91
CA GLU A 52 -20.44 4.69 5.56
C GLU A 52 -20.34 3.16 5.57
N GLY A 53 -19.54 2.58 6.47
CA GLY A 53 -19.53 1.14 6.71
C GLY A 53 -20.90 0.61 7.14
N ALA A 54 -21.59 1.30 8.04
CA ALA A 54 -22.94 0.93 8.47
C ALA A 54 -23.95 0.98 7.31
N ILE A 55 -23.82 1.95 6.40
CA ILE A 55 -24.65 2.05 5.19
C ILE A 55 -24.37 0.89 4.23
N LEU A 56 -23.11 0.46 4.13
CA LEU A 56 -22.68 -0.68 3.31
C LEU A 56 -23.05 -2.04 3.92
N GLY A 57 -23.36 -2.08 5.22
CA GLY A 57 -23.79 -3.27 5.94
C GLY A 57 -22.66 -4.19 6.42
N GLU A 58 -21.41 -3.71 6.39
CA GLU A 58 -20.24 -4.45 6.88
C GLU A 58 -19.17 -3.51 7.45
N LYS A 59 -18.21 -4.08 8.19
CA LYS A 59 -17.16 -3.26 8.79
C LYS A 59 -16.20 -2.73 7.72
N VAL A 60 -16.11 -1.40 7.63
CA VAL A 60 -15.12 -0.71 6.81
C VAL A 60 -14.08 -0.04 7.70
N VAL A 61 -12.80 -0.17 7.33
CA VAL A 61 -11.68 0.46 8.05
C VAL A 61 -10.62 1.00 7.10
N VAL A 62 -10.02 2.13 7.46
CA VAL A 62 -8.73 2.57 6.91
C VAL A 62 -7.65 1.84 7.68
N ARG A 63 -6.91 0.93 7.03
CA ARG A 63 -6.04 -0.02 7.73
C ARG A 63 -4.63 0.51 7.97
N LYS A 64 -4.09 1.24 6.98
CA LYS A 64 -2.71 1.74 6.97
C LYS A 64 -2.66 3.04 6.18
N LEU A 65 -1.73 3.90 6.55
CA LEU A 65 -1.30 5.04 5.75
C LEU A 65 0.23 4.94 5.62
N SER A 66 0.70 5.13 4.40
CA SER A 66 2.12 5.31 4.09
C SER A 66 2.21 6.41 3.05
N ARG A 67 3.27 7.22 3.16
CA ARG A 67 3.58 8.27 2.20
C ARG A 67 5.02 8.10 1.75
N ILE A 68 5.25 8.34 0.47
CA ILE A 68 6.60 8.43 -0.09
C ILE A 68 6.71 9.74 -0.87
N GLU A 69 7.91 10.28 -0.93
CA GLU A 69 8.24 11.50 -1.66
C GLU A 69 9.53 11.24 -2.44
N GLY A 70 9.69 11.93 -3.57
CA GLY A 70 10.85 11.85 -4.46
C GLY A 70 10.67 12.81 -5.64
N ALA A 71 11.70 12.97 -6.46
CA ALA A 71 11.65 13.85 -7.63
C ALA A 71 10.61 13.36 -8.65
N THR A 72 10.60 12.04 -8.92
CA THR A 72 9.57 11.34 -9.68
C THR A 72 8.99 10.22 -8.83
N VAL A 73 7.66 10.10 -8.79
CA VAL A 73 6.94 9.01 -8.10
C VAL A 73 5.96 8.37 -9.07
N ASP A 74 6.05 7.04 -9.25
CA ASP A 74 5.04 6.27 -9.98
C ASP A 74 4.09 5.57 -9.00
N ALA A 75 2.83 5.45 -9.42
CA ALA A 75 1.79 4.71 -8.73
C ALA A 75 1.24 3.61 -9.64
N TYR A 76 1.66 2.37 -9.38
CA TYR A 76 1.19 1.21 -10.15
C TYR A 76 0.08 0.47 -9.39
N LEU A 77 -1.05 0.26 -10.06
CA LEU A 77 -2.22 -0.44 -9.53
C LEU A 77 -2.50 -1.70 -10.35
N HIS A 78 -2.28 -2.87 -9.76
CA HIS A 78 -2.50 -4.16 -10.42
C HIS A 78 -3.88 -4.73 -10.09
N LYS A 79 -4.64 -5.05 -11.14
CA LYS A 79 -5.93 -5.73 -11.06
C LYS A 79 -5.75 -7.22 -11.34
N THR A 80 -5.82 -8.06 -10.31
CA THR A 80 -5.81 -9.53 -10.48
C THR A 80 -7.16 -10.07 -10.95
N SER A 81 -8.24 -9.29 -10.76
CA SER A 81 -9.58 -9.58 -11.28
C SER A 81 -10.13 -8.37 -12.01
N LYS A 82 -10.78 -8.59 -13.16
CA LYS A 82 -11.36 -7.51 -13.98
C LYS A 82 -12.56 -6.84 -13.30
N ASP A 83 -13.26 -7.58 -12.44
CA ASP A 83 -14.50 -7.14 -11.80
C ASP A 83 -14.28 -6.47 -10.43
N LEU A 84 -13.02 -6.34 -10.01
CA LEU A 84 -12.63 -5.76 -8.73
C LEU A 84 -11.72 -4.54 -8.92
N PRO A 85 -11.70 -3.61 -7.95
CA PRO A 85 -10.64 -2.63 -7.87
C PRO A 85 -9.25 -3.29 -7.79
N ALA A 86 -8.21 -2.49 -7.98
CA ALA A 86 -6.84 -2.99 -7.83
C ALA A 86 -6.63 -3.55 -6.42
N GLN A 87 -6.14 -4.78 -6.34
CA GLN A 87 -5.87 -5.43 -5.06
C GLN A 87 -4.42 -5.24 -4.60
N VAL A 88 -3.53 -4.88 -5.53
CA VAL A 88 -2.13 -4.56 -5.26
C VAL A 88 -1.86 -3.15 -5.77
N GLY A 89 -1.37 -2.29 -4.88
CA GLY A 89 -0.91 -0.96 -5.21
C GLY A 89 0.55 -0.80 -4.77
N VAL A 90 1.36 -0.21 -5.64
CA VAL A 90 2.76 0.10 -5.38
C VAL A 90 2.98 1.58 -5.64
N LEU A 91 3.68 2.23 -4.72
CA LEU A 91 4.29 3.53 -4.94
C LEU A 91 5.80 3.33 -4.99
N PHE A 92 6.47 3.91 -5.98
CA PHE A 92 7.93 3.89 -6.07
C PHE A 92 8.47 5.27 -6.44
N ALA A 93 9.45 5.74 -5.67
CA ALA A 93 10.05 7.05 -5.83
C ALA A 93 11.49 6.92 -6.34
N VAL A 94 11.87 7.82 -7.24
CA VAL A 94 13.24 7.97 -7.74
C VAL A 94 13.68 9.43 -7.64
N ASP A 95 14.98 9.64 -7.40
CA ASP A 95 15.60 10.98 -7.35
C ASP A 95 16.02 11.50 -8.74
N GLY A 96 15.56 10.85 -9.82
CA GLY A 96 15.76 11.30 -11.19
C GLY A 96 14.53 12.01 -11.75
N GLU A 97 14.72 12.75 -12.84
CA GLU A 97 13.64 13.47 -13.55
C GLU A 97 13.63 13.09 -15.04
N GLY A 98 12.48 13.31 -15.69
CA GLY A 98 12.27 13.12 -17.13
C GLY A 98 11.91 11.68 -17.52
N GLU A 99 11.73 11.45 -18.82
CA GLU A 99 11.15 10.21 -19.37
C GLU A 99 11.88 8.92 -18.94
N ALA A 100 13.21 8.99 -18.79
CA ALA A 100 13.99 7.86 -18.30
C ALA A 100 13.71 7.53 -16.83
N ALA A 101 13.50 8.54 -15.99
CA ALA A 101 13.13 8.36 -14.59
C ALA A 101 11.69 7.85 -14.46
N ASP A 102 10.76 8.37 -15.27
CA ASP A 102 9.37 7.90 -15.30
C ASP A 102 9.30 6.42 -15.71
N THR A 103 10.04 6.03 -16.76
CA THR A 103 10.10 4.64 -17.22
C THR A 103 10.71 3.73 -16.14
N ALA A 104 11.82 4.14 -15.53
CA ALA A 104 12.45 3.37 -14.46
C ALA A 104 11.54 3.23 -13.23
N ALA A 105 10.85 4.30 -12.82
CA ALA A 105 9.94 4.27 -11.70
C ALA A 105 8.78 3.29 -11.94
N HIS A 106 8.20 3.33 -13.15
CA HIS A 106 7.14 2.43 -13.55
C HIS A 106 7.57 0.96 -13.62
N ASP A 107 8.67 0.67 -14.32
CA ASP A 107 9.17 -0.69 -14.49
C ASP A 107 9.49 -1.35 -13.13
N VAL A 108 10.07 -0.58 -12.21
CA VAL A 108 10.34 -1.05 -10.85
C VAL A 108 9.04 -1.21 -10.05
N ALA A 109 8.07 -0.30 -10.17
CA ALA A 109 6.78 -0.44 -9.49
C ALA A 109 6.02 -1.72 -9.94
N VAL A 110 6.03 -2.02 -11.24
CA VAL A 110 5.49 -3.27 -11.80
C VAL A 110 6.24 -4.49 -11.27
N HIS A 111 7.57 -4.44 -11.22
CA HIS A 111 8.39 -5.52 -10.66
C HIS A 111 8.06 -5.76 -9.18
N ILE A 112 7.96 -4.71 -8.36
CA ILE A 112 7.59 -4.82 -6.95
C ILE A 112 6.21 -5.47 -6.80
N ALA A 113 5.23 -5.08 -7.62
CA ALA A 113 3.89 -5.67 -7.58
C ALA A 113 3.92 -7.18 -7.89
N ALA A 114 4.84 -7.63 -8.74
CA ALA A 114 4.97 -9.04 -9.11
C ALA A 114 5.79 -9.87 -8.10
N MET A 115 6.88 -9.32 -7.57
CA MET A 115 7.87 -10.09 -6.77
C MET A 115 7.79 -9.82 -5.27
N SER A 116 7.14 -8.75 -4.83
CA SER A 116 7.02 -8.34 -3.42
C SER A 116 8.36 -8.37 -2.65
N PRO A 117 9.43 -7.69 -3.15
CA PRO A 117 10.70 -7.64 -2.44
C PRO A 117 10.55 -6.92 -1.08
N ASN A 118 11.27 -7.40 -0.08
CA ASN A 118 11.23 -6.82 1.27
C ASN A 118 12.26 -5.70 1.50
N TYR A 119 13.29 -5.61 0.66
CA TYR A 119 14.42 -4.70 0.83
C TYR A 119 14.78 -4.06 -0.52
N LEU A 120 15.27 -2.82 -0.49
CA LEU A 120 15.66 -2.07 -1.68
C LEU A 120 17.06 -2.48 -2.18
N THR A 121 18.01 -2.58 -1.25
CA THR A 121 19.38 -2.99 -1.54
C THR A 121 19.77 -4.23 -0.74
N ARG A 122 20.90 -4.85 -1.10
CA ARG A 122 21.42 -6.02 -0.38
C ARG A 122 21.89 -5.66 1.03
N GLU A 123 22.43 -4.45 1.16
CA GLU A 123 22.97 -3.89 2.38
C GLU A 123 21.86 -3.60 3.41
N ASP A 124 20.62 -3.41 2.97
CA ASP A 124 19.46 -3.21 3.85
C ASP A 124 19.00 -4.51 4.55
N VAL A 125 19.49 -5.68 4.11
CA VAL A 125 19.11 -6.96 4.70
C VAL A 125 19.79 -7.12 6.07
N PRO A 126 19.03 -7.31 7.16
CA PRO A 126 19.59 -7.47 8.50
C PRO A 126 20.60 -8.63 8.58
N SER A 127 21.76 -8.38 9.19
CA SER A 127 22.85 -9.37 9.26
C SER A 127 22.45 -10.64 10.02
N ASP A 128 21.63 -10.50 11.06
CA ASP A 128 21.07 -11.61 11.83
C ASP A 128 20.15 -12.51 10.99
N LEU A 129 19.34 -11.92 10.11
CA LEU A 129 18.55 -12.66 9.13
C LEU A 129 19.47 -13.43 8.17
N VAL A 130 20.50 -12.77 7.63
CA VAL A 130 21.46 -13.42 6.71
C VAL A 130 22.17 -14.59 7.38
N GLU A 131 22.62 -14.42 8.63
CA GLU A 131 23.29 -15.48 9.40
C GLU A 131 22.33 -16.63 9.72
N SER A 132 21.09 -16.34 10.10
CA SER A 132 20.07 -17.34 10.36
C SER A 132 19.77 -18.18 9.12
N GLU A 133 19.50 -17.54 7.99
CA GLU A 133 19.23 -18.24 6.72
C GLU A 133 20.44 -19.06 6.25
N ARG A 134 21.67 -18.55 6.44
CA ARG A 134 22.88 -19.31 6.16
C ARG A 134 22.98 -20.57 7.00
N ARG A 135 22.72 -20.48 8.31
CA ARG A 135 22.74 -21.64 9.22
C ARG A 135 21.71 -22.68 8.79
N ILE A 136 20.49 -22.25 8.45
CA ILE A 136 19.42 -23.15 7.97
C ILE A 136 19.86 -23.87 6.68
N ALA A 137 20.43 -23.14 5.72
CA ALA A 137 20.91 -23.71 4.47
C ALA A 137 22.06 -24.72 4.69
N GLU A 138 23.01 -24.41 5.58
CA GLU A 138 24.10 -25.33 5.94
C GLU A 138 23.60 -26.59 6.64
N GLU A 139 22.64 -26.48 7.57
CA GLU A 139 22.03 -27.62 8.25
C GLU A 139 21.26 -28.51 7.26
N THR A 140 20.54 -27.91 6.32
CA THR A 140 19.80 -28.62 5.27
C THR A 140 20.76 -29.38 4.36
N ALA A 141 21.81 -28.71 3.87
CA ALA A 141 22.81 -29.34 3.01
C ALA A 141 23.49 -30.54 3.69
N LYS A 142 23.86 -30.41 4.97
CA LYS A 142 24.44 -31.52 5.75
C LYS A 142 23.48 -32.69 5.96
N ALA A 143 22.18 -32.42 6.01
CA ALA A 143 21.16 -33.46 6.18
C ALA A 143 20.90 -34.25 4.89
N GLU A 144 21.16 -33.65 3.72
CA GLU A 144 20.88 -34.25 2.40
C GLU A 144 22.06 -35.04 1.81
N GLY A 145 23.29 -34.92 2.36
CA GLY A 145 24.47 -35.73 2.01
C GLY A 145 25.55 -34.96 1.27
#